data_AF-A0A820B8U2-F1
#
_entry.id   AF-A0A820B8U2-F1
#
_cell.length_a   1.000
_cell.length_b   1.000
_cell.length_c   1.000
_cell.angle_alpha   90.00
_cell.angle_beta   90.00
_cell.angle_gamma   90.00
#
_symmetry.space_group_name_H-M   'P 1'
#
loop_
_entity.id
_entity.type
_entity.pdbx_description
1 polymer ?
#
loop_
_entity_poly.entity_id
_entity_poly.type
_entity_poly.pdbx_seq_one_letter_code
_entity_poly.pdbx_strand_id
1 'polypeptide(L)'
;MSVFFVLNILTIIGDVYGIEFDSPWCILLGYIYAATLCVLYISFINQAFFRLCRIIYSQYKYLLYSWLYIVIFPIEVILAFILACPIYILNNLIYLPNYHFCFVPISDIRAYLWIFFTVYGIPVLSTLLIYWRITVFIRKQSN
;
A
#
# COMPACT_ATOMS: atom_id res chain seq x y z
N MET A 1 10.63 6.29 4.28
CA MET A 1 11.75 7.04 3.67
C MET A 1 12.09 6.55 2.25
N SER A 2 11.59 5.39 1.80
CA SER A 2 11.90 4.79 0.49
C SER A 2 11.07 5.32 -0.71
N VAL A 3 9.79 5.65 -0.52
CA VAL A 3 8.87 5.97 -1.65
C VAL A 3 9.17 7.33 -2.31
N PHE A 4 9.42 8.37 -1.52
CA PHE A 4 9.80 9.70 -2.04
C PHE A 4 11.14 9.70 -2.75
N PHE A 5 12.06 8.84 -2.33
CA PHE A 5 13.37 8.71 -2.97
C PHE A 5 13.25 8.07 -4.36
N VAL A 6 12.42 7.03 -4.49
CA VAL A 6 12.16 6.36 -5.77
C VAL A 6 11.44 7.30 -6.75
N LEU A 7 10.45 8.07 -6.29
CA LEU A 7 9.78 9.08 -7.12
C LEU A 7 10.76 10.15 -7.62
N ASN A 8 11.59 10.71 -6.75
CA ASN A 8 12.57 11.71 -7.15
C ASN A 8 13.58 11.16 -8.16
N ILE A 9 14.04 9.91 -7.99
CA ILE A 9 14.93 9.28 -8.98
C ILE A 9 14.22 9.12 -10.33
N LEU A 10 12.97 8.65 -10.33
CA LEU A 10 12.20 8.46 -11.57
C LEU A 10 11.94 9.79 -12.29
N THR A 11 11.57 10.84 -11.55
CA THR A 11 11.38 12.18 -12.12
C THR A 11 12.69 12.75 -12.67
N ILE A 12 13.81 12.62 -11.94
CA ILE A 12 15.13 13.08 -12.42
C ILE A 12 15.56 12.32 -13.68
N ILE A 13 15.34 11.00 -13.74
CA ILE A 13 15.65 10.21 -14.94
C ILE A 13 14.75 10.61 -16.12
N GLY A 14 13.46 10.85 -15.87
CA GLY A 14 12.52 11.35 -16.88
C GLY A 14 12.95 12.68 -17.50
N ASP A 15 13.35 13.61 -16.64
CA ASP A 15 13.73 14.98 -17.03
C ASP A 15 15.10 15.02 -17.72
N VAL A 16 16.07 14.22 -17.26
CA VAL A 16 17.44 14.21 -17.81
C VAL A 16 17.52 13.55 -19.18
N TYR A 17 16.76 12.48 -19.42
CA TYR A 17 16.92 11.70 -20.65
C TYR A 17 15.89 12.04 -21.74
N GLY A 18 14.89 12.89 -21.45
CA GLY A 18 13.88 13.29 -22.43
C GLY A 18 13.18 12.09 -23.10
N ILE A 19 13.11 10.96 -22.39
CA ILE A 19 12.62 9.70 -22.95
C ILE A 19 11.10 9.82 -23.05
N GLU A 20 10.57 9.69 -24.26
CA GLU A 20 9.16 9.41 -24.49
C GLU A 20 8.84 8.04 -23.89
N PHE A 21 8.38 8.04 -22.63
CA PHE A 21 8.08 6.84 -21.86
C PHE A 21 6.72 6.22 -22.22
N ASP A 22 6.28 6.29 -23.48
CA ASP A 22 5.17 5.47 -24.01
C ASP A 22 5.62 4.02 -24.27
N SER A 23 6.45 3.50 -23.37
CA SER A 23 7.04 2.16 -23.46
C SER A 23 6.47 1.23 -22.38
N PRO A 24 6.48 -0.10 -22.62
CA PRO A 24 6.04 -1.10 -21.64
C PRO A 24 6.74 -0.95 -20.28
N TRP A 25 7.95 -0.39 -20.25
CA TRP A 25 8.71 -0.10 -19.05
C TRP A 25 8.03 0.90 -18.13
N CYS A 26 7.39 1.93 -18.68
CA CYS A 26 6.69 2.95 -17.90
C CYS A 26 5.47 2.36 -17.20
N ILE A 27 4.70 1.53 -17.91
CA ILE A 27 3.55 0.81 -17.37
C ILE A 27 4.00 -0.13 -16.25
N LEU A 28 5.08 -0.89 -16.45
CA LEU A 28 5.65 -1.78 -15.43
C LEU A 28 6.08 -1.01 -14.18
N LEU A 29 6.76 0.14 -14.34
CA LEU A 29 7.18 0.99 -13.23
C LEU A 29 5.98 1.58 -12.47
N GLY A 30 4.95 2.04 -13.18
CA GLY A 30 3.71 2.51 -12.57
C GLY A 30 3.01 1.42 -11.75
N TYR A 31 3.00 0.19 -12.26
CA TYR A 31 2.48 -0.97 -11.54
C TYR A 31 3.30 -1.31 -10.28
N ILE A 32 4.63 -1.38 -10.39
CA ILE A 32 5.52 -1.62 -9.24
C ILE A 32 5.35 -0.55 -8.17
N TYR A 33 5.20 0.70 -8.58
CA TYR A 33 4.92 1.82 -7.69
C TYR A 33 3.59 1.64 -6.94
N ALA A 34 2.51 1.33 -7.67
CA ALA A 34 1.20 1.07 -7.07
C ALA A 34 1.23 -0.11 -6.08
N ALA A 35 1.88 -1.22 -6.46
CA ALA A 35 2.06 -2.38 -5.59
C ALA A 35 2.87 -2.02 -4.33
N THR A 36 3.92 -1.21 -4.47
CA THR A 36 4.75 -0.76 -3.34
C THR A 36 3.94 0.09 -2.36
N LEU A 37 3.08 0.98 -2.86
CA LEU A 37 2.14 1.73 -2.02
C LEU A 37 1.19 0.80 -1.29
N CYS A 38 0.60 -0.19 -1.97
CA CYS A 38 -0.26 -1.19 -1.35
C CYS A 38 0.45 -1.91 -0.19
N VAL A 39 1.68 -2.39 -0.41
CA VAL A 39 2.49 -3.02 0.66
C VAL A 39 2.64 -2.06 1.83
N LEU A 40 3.05 -0.81 1.59
CA LEU A 40 3.24 0.15 2.66
C LEU A 40 1.98 0.39 3.51
N TYR A 41 0.80 0.45 2.87
CA TYR A 41 -0.47 0.63 3.58
C TYR A 41 -0.92 -0.61 4.34
N ILE A 42 -0.79 -1.81 3.76
CA ILE A 42 -1.11 -3.06 4.46
C ILE A 42 -0.17 -3.26 5.65
N SER A 43 1.09 -2.84 5.54
CA SER A 43 2.07 -2.89 6.62
C SER A 43 1.62 -2.09 7.85
N PHE A 44 0.90 -0.97 7.67
CA PHE A 44 0.31 -0.24 8.79
C PHE A 44 -0.79 -1.03 9.50
N ILE A 45 -1.61 -1.77 8.75
CA ILE A 45 -2.62 -2.67 9.32
C ILE A 45 -1.92 -3.75 10.15
N ASN A 46 -0.88 -4.38 9.60
CA ASN A 46 -0.12 -5.43 10.28
C ASN A 46 0.56 -4.92 11.56
N GLN A 47 1.11 -3.71 11.55
CA GLN A 47 1.64 -3.07 12.75
C GLN A 47 0.57 -2.79 13.79
N ALA A 48 -0.61 -2.30 13.38
CA ALA A 48 -1.74 -2.08 14.28
C ALA A 48 -2.27 -3.39 14.86
N PHE A 49 -2.35 -4.43 14.04
CA PHE A 49 -2.76 -5.78 14.44
C PHE A 49 -1.78 -6.39 15.45
N PHE A 50 -0.48 -6.23 15.26
CA PHE A 50 0.51 -6.66 16.26
C PHE A 50 0.28 -5.99 17.62
N ARG A 51 0.01 -4.67 17.62
CA ARG A 51 -0.31 -3.92 18.85
C ARG A 51 -1.60 -4.44 19.49
N LEU A 52 -2.62 -4.75 18.69
CA LEU A 52 -3.87 -5.34 19.16
C LEU A 52 -3.63 -6.70 19.86
N CYS A 53 -2.88 -7.59 19.20
CA CYS A 53 -2.54 -8.90 19.74
C CYS A 53 -1.78 -8.79 21.06
N ARG A 54 -0.83 -7.85 21.13
CA ARG A 54 -0.02 -7.65 22.34
C ARG A 54 -0.82 -7.09 23.52
N ILE A 55 -1.75 -6.16 23.27
CA ILE A 55 -2.51 -5.49 24.34
C ILE A 55 -3.69 -6.33 24.79
N ILE A 56 -4.54 -6.77 23.86
CA ILE A 56 -5.80 -7.45 24.18
C ILE A 56 -5.60 -8.95 24.34
N TYR A 57 -4.81 -9.57 23.46
CA TYR A 57 -4.66 -11.01 23.35
C TYR A 57 -3.36 -11.52 23.96
N SER A 58 -2.85 -10.85 25.00
CA SER A 58 -1.57 -11.16 25.65
C SER A 58 -1.49 -12.60 26.20
N GLN A 59 -2.65 -13.21 26.49
CA GLN A 59 -2.76 -14.61 26.94
C GLN A 59 -2.36 -15.62 25.86
N TYR A 60 -2.48 -15.27 24.57
CA TYR A 60 -2.21 -16.16 23.46
C TYR A 60 -0.78 -16.01 22.95
N LYS A 61 0.16 -16.75 23.56
CA LYS A 61 1.60 -16.69 23.25
C LYS A 61 1.94 -16.87 21.77
N TYR A 62 1.14 -17.64 21.03
CA TYR A 62 1.39 -17.90 19.61
C TYR A 62 1.29 -16.64 18.72
N LEU A 63 0.41 -15.69 19.06
CA LEU A 63 0.22 -14.43 18.30
C LEU A 63 1.35 -13.41 18.52
N LEU A 64 2.16 -13.61 19.56
CA LEU A 64 3.23 -12.72 19.98
C LEU A 64 4.58 -13.06 19.36
N TYR A 65 4.70 -14.21 18.71
CA TYR A 65 5.98 -14.61 18.12
C TYR A 65 6.31 -13.81 16.86
N SER A 66 7.56 -13.32 16.78
CA SER A 66 8.07 -12.59 15.63
C SER A 66 8.06 -13.40 14.33
N TRP A 67 8.17 -14.74 14.41
CA TRP A 67 8.17 -15.61 13.21
C TRP A 67 6.88 -15.49 12.41
N LEU A 68 5.75 -15.28 13.08
CA LEU A 68 4.45 -15.13 12.43
C LEU A 68 4.43 -13.90 11.53
N TYR A 69 5.13 -12.83 11.90
CA TYR A 69 5.26 -11.61 11.09
C TYR A 69 6.20 -11.80 9.90
N ILE A 70 7.25 -12.62 10.05
CA ILE A 70 8.12 -13.00 8.93
C ILE A 70 7.33 -13.77 7.87
N VAL A 71 6.33 -14.57 8.27
CA VAL A 71 5.44 -15.30 7.36
C VAL A 71 4.32 -14.42 6.79
N ILE A 72 3.79 -13.47 7.56
CA ILE A 72 2.75 -12.55 7.07
C ILE A 72 3.31 -11.60 6.00
N PHE A 73 4.54 -11.13 6.13
CA PHE A 73 5.13 -10.17 5.20
C PHE A 73 5.13 -10.63 3.72
N PRO A 74 5.59 -11.84 3.35
CA PRO A 74 5.52 -12.31 1.97
C PRO A 74 4.07 -12.48 1.49
N ILE A 75 3.14 -12.89 2.35
CA ILE A 75 1.71 -12.99 2.02
C ILE A 75 1.14 -11.60 1.71
N GLU A 76 1.50 -10.59 2.51
CA GLU A 76 1.15 -9.20 2.28
C GLU A 76 1.67 -8.68 0.94
N VAL A 77 2.94 -8.98 0.61
CA VAL A 77 3.54 -8.58 -0.67
C VAL A 77 2.78 -9.21 -1.84
N ILE A 78 2.50 -10.51 -1.79
CA ILE A 78 1.72 -11.22 -2.82
C ILE A 78 0.32 -10.60 -2.95
N LEU A 79 -0.35 -10.35 -1.84
CA LEU A 79 -1.68 -9.74 -1.82
C LEU A 79 -1.66 -8.33 -2.43
N ALA A 80 -0.65 -7.52 -2.13
CA ALA A 80 -0.48 -6.19 -2.69
C ALA A 80 -0.34 -6.20 -4.22
N PHE A 81 0.45 -7.15 -4.76
CA PHE A 81 0.56 -7.34 -6.21
C PHE A 81 -0.78 -7.78 -6.82
N ILE A 82 -1.49 -8.72 -6.20
CA ILE A 82 -2.81 -9.16 -6.67
C ILE A 82 -3.81 -7.99 -6.70
N LEU A 83 -3.84 -7.15 -5.65
CA LEU A 83 -4.74 -6.00 -5.57
C LEU A 83 -4.39 -4.88 -6.55
N ALA A 84 -3.11 -4.73 -6.91
CA ALA A 84 -2.66 -3.79 -7.94
C ALA A 84 -2.92 -4.31 -9.37
N CYS A 85 -3.08 -5.61 -9.56
CA CYS A 85 -3.21 -6.27 -10.86
C CYS A 85 -4.36 -5.73 -11.74
N PRO A 86 -5.57 -5.42 -11.22
CA PRO A 86 -6.65 -4.85 -12.02
C PRO A 86 -6.28 -3.55 -12.74
N ILE A 87 -5.41 -2.74 -12.15
CA ILE A 87 -4.94 -1.47 -12.74
C ILE A 87 -4.10 -1.75 -13.99
N TYR A 88 -3.29 -2.80 -13.95
CA TYR A 88 -2.43 -3.23 -15.06
C TYR A 88 -3.24 -3.92 -16.17
N ILE A 89 -4.08 -4.88 -15.81
CA ILE A 89 -4.86 -5.67 -16.79
C ILE A 89 -5.82 -4.80 -17.60
N LEU A 90 -6.40 -3.77 -16.97
CA LEU A 90 -7.37 -2.89 -17.63
C LEU A 90 -6.71 -1.82 -18.52
N ASN A 91 -5.38 -1.79 -18.64
CA ASN A 91 -4.62 -0.78 -19.41
C ASN A 91 -4.96 0.67 -19.03
N ASN A 92 -5.30 0.92 -17.76
CA ASN A 92 -5.67 2.25 -17.28
C ASN A 92 -4.45 3.13 -16.96
N LEU A 93 -3.23 2.63 -17.21
CA LEU A 93 -1.98 3.35 -16.97
C LEU A 93 -1.60 4.12 -18.23
N ILE A 94 -1.62 5.45 -18.14
CA ILE A 94 -1.22 6.34 -19.23
C ILE A 94 0.01 7.13 -18.79
N TYR A 95 0.90 7.45 -19.71
CA TYR A 95 1.99 8.38 -19.45
C TYR A 95 1.44 9.76 -19.13
N LEU A 96 1.76 10.30 -17.95
CA LEU A 96 1.44 11.68 -17.60
C LEU A 96 2.63 12.59 -17.94
N PRO A 97 2.53 13.42 -19.00
CA PRO A 97 3.65 14.23 -19.46
C PRO A 97 4.10 15.27 -18.42
N ASN A 98 3.17 15.77 -17.60
CA ASN A 98 3.48 16.75 -16.55
C ASN A 98 4.33 16.18 -15.41
N TYR A 99 4.41 14.86 -15.28
CA TYR A 99 5.10 14.21 -14.17
C TYR A 99 6.15 13.19 -14.63
N HIS A 100 6.31 13.00 -15.94
CA HIS A 100 7.23 12.03 -16.55
C HIS A 100 7.10 10.60 -16.00
N PHE A 101 5.90 10.17 -15.58
CA PHE A 101 5.63 8.80 -15.11
C PHE A 101 4.26 8.28 -15.55
N CYS A 102 4.10 6.96 -15.61
CA CYS A 102 2.82 6.33 -15.93
C CYS A 102 1.98 6.11 -14.68
N PHE A 103 0.74 6.58 -14.73
CA PHE A 103 -0.23 6.40 -13.66
C PHE A 103 -1.65 6.37 -14.22
N VAL A 104 -2.59 6.10 -13.32
CA VAL A 104 -4.01 6.21 -13.65
C VAL A 104 -4.36 7.68 -13.85
N PRO A 105 -4.89 8.08 -15.02
CA PRO A 105 -5.32 9.45 -15.25
C PRO A 105 -6.55 9.77 -14.39
N ILE A 106 -6.65 11.01 -13.92
CA ILE A 106 -7.78 11.47 -13.08
C ILE A 106 -9.14 11.34 -13.82
N SER A 107 -9.12 11.36 -15.15
CA SER A 107 -10.30 11.15 -15.98
C SER A 107 -10.90 9.74 -15.87
N ASP A 108 -10.09 8.73 -15.52
CA ASP A 108 -10.59 7.38 -15.25
C ASP A 108 -11.02 7.25 -13.78
N ILE A 109 -12.22 7.75 -13.51
CA ILE A 109 -12.82 7.74 -12.18
C ILE A 109 -12.92 6.31 -11.61
N ARG A 110 -13.14 5.29 -12.44
CA ARG A 110 -13.31 3.91 -11.96
C ARG A 110 -12.01 3.36 -11.42
N ALA A 111 -10.92 3.49 -12.17
CA ALA A 111 -9.60 3.07 -11.74
C ALA A 111 -9.10 3.90 -10.56
N TYR A 112 -9.37 5.20 -10.57
CA TYR A 112 -9.01 6.08 -9.46
C TYR A 112 -9.74 5.69 -8.17
N LEU A 113 -11.05 5.46 -8.22
CA LEU A 113 -11.81 4.99 -7.06
C LEU A 113 -11.33 3.62 -6.58
N TRP A 114 -10.99 2.71 -7.49
CA TRP A 114 -10.40 1.41 -7.12
C TRP A 114 -9.12 1.60 -6.31
N ILE A 115 -8.16 2.39 -6.81
CA ILE A 115 -6.92 2.71 -6.08
C ILE A 115 -7.23 3.36 -4.74
N PHE A 116 -8.12 4.36 -4.73
CA PHE A 116 -8.48 5.08 -3.52
C PHE A 116 -9.01 4.12 -2.44
N PHE A 117 -9.97 3.26 -2.78
CA PHE A 117 -10.55 2.32 -1.82
C PHE A 117 -9.58 1.22 -1.41
N THR A 118 -8.88 0.60 -2.35
CA THR A 118 -8.01 -0.55 -2.07
C THR A 118 -6.71 -0.17 -1.37
N VAL A 119 -6.07 0.92 -1.79
CA VAL A 119 -4.78 1.36 -1.27
C VAL A 119 -4.93 2.21 -0.02
N TYR A 120 -5.96 3.06 0.05
CA TYR A 120 -6.13 4.00 1.17
C TYR A 120 -7.34 3.68 2.05
N GLY A 121 -8.54 3.57 1.46
CA GLY A 121 -9.79 3.46 2.19
C GLY A 121 -9.84 2.26 3.13
N ILE A 122 -9.66 1.05 2.59
CA ILE A 122 -9.70 -0.19 3.35
C ILE A 122 -8.59 -0.23 4.41
N PRO A 123 -7.32 0.08 4.10
CA PRO A 123 -6.28 0.10 5.12
C PRO A 123 -6.54 1.11 6.25
N VAL A 124 -6.93 2.34 5.92
CA VAL A 124 -7.21 3.37 6.95
C VAL A 124 -8.37 2.95 7.84
N LEU A 125 -9.49 2.50 7.26
CA LEU A 125 -10.64 2.03 8.03
C LEU A 125 -10.28 0.83 8.93
N SER A 126 -9.53 -0.14 8.40
CA SER A 126 -9.09 -1.31 9.17
C SER A 126 -8.22 -0.90 10.36
N THR A 127 -7.28 0.03 10.13
CA THR A 127 -6.39 0.55 11.16
C THR A 127 -7.18 1.31 12.23
N LEU A 128 -8.14 2.14 11.84
CA LEU A 128 -9.02 2.88 12.77
C LEU A 128 -9.86 1.93 13.63
N LEU A 129 -10.44 0.88 13.04
CA LEU A 129 -11.21 -0.13 13.78
C LEU A 129 -10.36 -0.88 14.80
N ILE A 130 -9.12 -1.22 14.45
CA ILE A 130 -8.17 -1.86 15.35
C ILE A 130 -7.85 -0.93 16.54
N TYR A 131 -7.47 0.33 16.28
CA TYR A 131 -7.17 1.27 17.36
C TYR A 131 -8.38 1.59 18.22
N TRP A 132 -9.56 1.72 17.64
CA TRP A 132 -10.81 1.88 18.39
C TRP A 132 -11.01 0.74 19.39
N ARG A 133 -10.81 -0.51 18.97
CA ARG A 133 -10.88 -1.69 19.85
C ARG A 133 -9.85 -1.63 20.98
N ILE A 134 -8.61 -1.26 20.68
CA ILE A 134 -7.55 -1.10 21.68
C ILE A 134 -7.95 -0.05 22.72
N THR A 135 -8.42 1.13 22.29
CA THR A 135 -8.82 2.20 23.19
C THR A 135 -9.99 1.80 24.10
N VAL A 136 -11.00 1.12 23.55
CA VAL A 136 -12.14 0.61 24.33
C VAL A 136 -11.67 -0.39 25.40
N PHE A 137 -10.73 -1.28 25.05
CA PHE A 137 -10.18 -2.25 26.01
C PHE A 137 -9.40 -1.57 27.14
N ILE A 138 -8.49 -0.65 26.81
CA ILE A 138 -7.69 0.09 27.79
C ILE A 138 -8.60 0.88 28.75
N ARG A 139 -9.63 1.54 28.21
CA ARG A 139 -10.59 2.32 29.03
C ARG A 139 -11.35 1.45 30.02
N LYS A 140 -11.70 0.21 29.64
CA LYS A 140 -12.37 -0.74 30.56
C LYS A 140 -11.47 -1.24 31.67
N GLN A 141 -10.15 -1.31 31.45
CA GLN A 141 -9.19 -1.76 32.45
C GLN A 141 -8.78 -0.64 33.42
N SER A 142 -8.90 0.63 32.99
CA SER A 142 -8.57 1.80 33.80
C SER A 142 -9.68 2.25 34.77
N ASN A 143 -10.91 1.77 34.57
CA ASN A 143 -12.07 2.04 35.44
C ASN A 143 -12.31 0.86 36.36
#